data_AF-A0A920HQC7-F1
#
_entry.id   AF-A0A920HQC7-F1
#
_cell.length_a   1.000
_cell.length_b   1.000
_cell.length_c   1.000
_cell.angle_alpha   90.00
_cell.angle_beta   90.00
_cell.angle_gamma   90.00
#
_symmetry.space_group_name_H-M   'P 1'
#
loop_
_entity.id
_entity.type
_entity.pdbx_description
1 polymer ?
#
loop_
_entity_poly.entity_id
_entity_poly.type
_entity_poly.pdbx_seq_one_letter_code
_entity_poly.pdbx_strand_id
1 'polypeptide(L)'
;MEEKTKILKNCLENETLLFLQHDPYNELVSLTNTDKGVRLENSSSLNDFFFVMKPLKGNKNVEVLFSSGKRVSSSFLHCVYLLNKEDSRFVVSVPKKNFSLAVDRNKIKRFLREAVRKHSKEVLSFGGGWFMFIYSSDKVVSFLDIEKDFKLLVKNIS
;
A
#
# COMPACT_ATOMS: atom_id res chain seq x y z
N MET A 1 7.09 37.55 -12.34
CA MET A 1 5.86 37.14 -13.07
C MET A 1 6.21 36.33 -14.32
N GLU A 2 7.15 36.79 -15.14
CA GLU A 2 7.55 36.13 -16.40
C GLU A 2 8.21 34.76 -16.20
N GLU A 3 9.10 34.62 -15.21
CA GLU A 3 9.74 33.34 -14.86
C GLU A 3 8.74 32.25 -14.47
N LYS A 4 7.75 32.60 -13.63
CA LYS A 4 6.72 31.65 -13.19
C LYS A 4 5.93 31.10 -14.38
N THR A 5 5.57 31.97 -15.32
CA THR A 5 4.86 31.58 -16.55
C THR A 5 5.71 30.66 -17.42
N LYS A 6 7.01 30.94 -17.54
CA LYS A 6 7.94 30.09 -18.30
C LYS A 6 8.10 28.70 -17.68
N ILE A 7 8.20 28.63 -16.35
CA ILE A 7 8.26 27.36 -15.61
C ILE A 7 6.98 26.55 -15.83
N LEU A 8 5.80 27.16 -15.66
CA LEU A 8 4.53 26.46 -15.82
C LEU A 8 4.30 25.95 -17.24
N LYS A 9 4.71 26.71 -18.27
CA LYS A 9 4.66 26.25 -19.67
C LYS A 9 5.60 25.06 -19.92
N ASN A 10 6.82 25.13 -19.41
CA ASN A 10 7.79 24.04 -19.51
C ASN A 10 7.30 22.76 -18.80
N CYS A 11 6.69 22.91 -17.63
CA CYS A 11 6.07 21.78 -16.91
C CYS A 11 4.91 21.17 -17.70
N LEU A 12 4.09 22.00 -18.35
CA LEU A 12 2.99 21.53 -19.20
C LEU A 12 3.50 20.78 -20.43
N GLU A 13 4.52 21.32 -21.12
CA GLU A 13 5.14 20.70 -22.30
C GLU A 13 5.77 19.34 -22.00
N ASN A 14 6.30 19.16 -20.80
CA ASN A 14 6.93 17.89 -20.37
C ASN A 14 6.00 16.99 -19.54
N GLU A 15 4.69 17.24 -19.53
CA GLU A 15 3.71 16.46 -18.74
C GLU A 15 4.12 16.27 -17.27
N THR A 16 4.74 17.31 -16.69
CA THR A 16 5.32 17.26 -15.35
C THR A 16 4.26 17.48 -14.29
N LEU A 17 4.20 16.58 -13.30
CA LEU A 17 3.41 16.77 -12.09
C LEU A 17 4.09 17.75 -11.13
N LEU A 18 3.35 18.75 -10.67
CA LEU A 18 3.81 19.68 -9.65
C LEU A 18 3.56 19.12 -8.26
N PHE A 19 4.59 19.16 -7.39
CA PHE A 19 4.46 18.79 -5.98
C PHE A 19 4.22 20.03 -5.10
N LEU A 20 3.05 20.10 -4.47
CA LEU A 20 2.64 21.17 -3.56
C LEU A 20 2.90 20.74 -2.11
N GLN A 21 4.12 20.96 -1.62
CA GLN A 21 4.60 20.46 -0.32
C GLN A 21 3.74 20.83 0.91
N HIS A 22 2.97 21.91 0.84
CA HIS A 22 2.14 22.41 1.94
C HIS A 22 0.64 22.17 1.76
N ASP A 23 0.22 21.49 0.69
CA ASP A 23 -1.17 21.09 0.48
C ASP A 23 -1.35 19.59 0.79
N PRO A 24 -1.95 19.22 1.94
CA PRO A 24 -2.07 17.82 2.36
C PRO A 24 -3.08 17.01 1.53
N TYR A 25 -3.91 17.66 0.71
CA TYR A 25 -4.93 16.99 -0.10
C TYR A 25 -4.59 17.00 -1.59
N ASN A 26 -3.89 18.03 -2.06
CA ASN A 26 -3.53 18.24 -3.46
C ASN A 26 -2.01 18.27 -3.65
N GLU A 27 -1.31 17.34 -3.00
CA GLU A 27 0.15 17.25 -3.07
C GLU A 27 0.67 17.16 -4.50
N LEU A 28 -0.06 16.50 -5.41
CA LEU A 28 0.31 16.33 -6.81
C LEU A 28 -0.73 16.96 -7.72
N VAL A 29 -0.30 17.83 -8.64
CA VAL A 29 -1.20 18.53 -9.56
C VAL A 29 -0.70 18.50 -11.01
N SER A 30 -1.59 18.17 -11.94
CA SER A 30 -1.35 18.31 -13.38
C SER A 30 -1.72 19.71 -13.87
N LEU A 31 -1.06 20.14 -14.93
CA LEU A 31 -1.35 21.42 -15.59
C LEU A 31 -2.15 21.18 -16.86
N THR A 32 -3.01 22.13 -17.20
CA THR A 32 -3.73 22.19 -18.48
C THR A 32 -3.72 23.60 -19.04
N ASN A 33 -3.86 23.73 -20.36
CA ASN A 33 -4.03 25.03 -21.02
C ASN A 33 -5.51 25.43 -21.03
N THR A 34 -5.78 26.67 -20.67
CA THR A 34 -7.11 27.29 -20.80
C THR A 34 -7.00 28.61 -21.56
N ASP A 35 -8.12 29.16 -22.01
CA ASP A 35 -8.17 30.46 -22.73
C ASP A 35 -7.53 31.63 -21.95
N LYS A 36 -7.36 31.47 -20.63
CA LYS A 36 -6.75 32.45 -19.72
C LYS A 36 -5.32 32.09 -19.30
N GLY A 37 -4.71 31.07 -19.93
CA GLY A 37 -3.36 30.58 -19.64
C GLY A 37 -3.32 29.21 -18.94
N VAL A 38 -2.15 28.84 -18.44
CA VAL A 38 -1.89 27.55 -17.76
C VAL A 38 -2.60 27.51 -16.41
N ARG A 39 -3.37 26.45 -16.15
CA ARG A 39 -4.12 26.21 -14.90
C ARG A 39 -3.91 24.81 -14.36
N LEU A 40 -4.26 24.62 -13.09
CA LEU A 40 -4.34 23.31 -12.43
C LEU A 40 -5.58 22.56 -12.97
N GLU A 41 -5.43 21.27 -13.24
CA GLU A 41 -6.53 20.42 -13.74
C GLU A 41 -6.88 19.33 -12.74
N ASN A 42 -6.05 18.29 -12.66
CA ASN A 42 -6.26 17.16 -11.76
C ASN A 42 -5.34 17.30 -10.55
N SER A 43 -5.90 17.14 -9.37
CA SER A 43 -5.13 17.03 -8.13
C SER A 43 -5.31 15.67 -7.48
N SER A 44 -4.25 15.19 -6.83
CA SER A 44 -4.28 13.95 -6.06
C SER A 44 -3.30 14.02 -4.90
N SER A 45 -3.54 13.19 -3.87
CA SER A 45 -2.53 12.94 -2.86
C SER A 45 -1.47 11.97 -3.39
N LEU A 46 -0.25 12.02 -2.84
CA LEU A 46 0.80 11.05 -3.20
C LEU A 46 0.33 9.60 -2.96
N ASN A 47 -0.47 9.38 -1.92
CA ASN A 47 -0.97 8.05 -1.58
C ASN A 47 -1.91 7.48 -2.64
N ASP A 48 -2.76 8.32 -3.22
CA ASP A 48 -3.69 7.90 -4.26
C ASP A 48 -2.96 7.68 -5.59
N PHE A 49 -1.95 8.50 -5.88
CA PHE A 49 -1.10 8.34 -7.07
C PHE A 49 -0.28 7.04 -7.03
N PHE A 50 0.32 6.69 -5.89
CA PHE A 50 1.18 5.51 -5.75
C PHE A 50 0.44 4.19 -5.48
N PHE A 51 -0.90 4.15 -5.55
CA PHE A 51 -1.71 2.96 -5.25
C PHE A 51 -1.27 2.26 -3.94
N VAL A 52 -1.06 3.06 -2.90
CA VAL A 52 -0.60 2.56 -1.60
C VAL A 52 -1.81 2.04 -0.83
N MET A 53 -1.89 0.72 -0.64
CA MET A 53 -2.90 0.14 0.24
C MET A 53 -2.79 0.75 1.63
N LYS A 54 -3.94 1.12 2.21
CA LYS A 54 -3.98 1.78 3.52
C LYS A 54 -3.97 0.73 4.65
N PRO A 55 -3.37 1.02 5.81
CA PRO A 55 -3.45 0.10 6.95
C PRO A 55 -4.88 -0.07 7.45
N LEU A 56 -5.28 -1.31 7.77
CA LEU A 56 -6.52 -1.60 8.49
C LEU A 56 -6.36 -1.17 9.95
N LYS A 57 -7.21 -0.25 10.41
CA LYS A 57 -7.20 0.28 11.78
C LYS A 57 -8.44 -0.18 12.55
N GLY A 58 -8.29 -0.32 13.87
CA GLY A 58 -9.37 -0.59 14.82
C GLY A 58 -9.54 -2.07 15.16
N ASN A 59 -9.65 -2.38 16.45
CA ASN A 59 -9.76 -3.75 16.95
C ASN A 59 -11.01 -4.46 16.41
N LYS A 60 -12.16 -3.78 16.35
CA LYS A 60 -13.41 -4.33 15.79
C LYS A 60 -13.26 -4.83 14.35
N ASN A 61 -12.51 -4.11 13.51
CA ASN A 61 -12.30 -4.53 12.12
C ASN A 61 -11.41 -5.78 12.03
N VAL A 62 -10.40 -5.86 12.90
CA VAL A 62 -9.53 -7.05 13.01
C VAL A 62 -10.33 -8.24 13.56
N GLU A 63 -11.20 -8.03 14.54
CA GLU A 63 -12.11 -9.06 15.04
C GLU A 63 -13.02 -9.59 13.95
N VAL A 64 -13.66 -8.71 13.16
CA VAL A 64 -14.48 -9.09 11.99
C VAL A 64 -13.67 -9.89 10.97
N LEU A 65 -12.41 -9.51 10.74
CA LEU A 65 -11.52 -10.24 9.84
C LEU A 65 -11.25 -11.66 10.35
N PHE A 66 -11.03 -11.83 11.65
CA PHE A 66 -10.80 -13.16 12.24
C PHE A 66 -12.04 -14.03 12.35
N SER A 67 -13.22 -13.43 12.55
CA SER A 67 -14.49 -14.15 12.67
C SER A 67 -15.03 -14.60 11.31
N SER A 68 -14.91 -13.75 10.30
CA SER A 68 -15.61 -13.92 9.02
C SER A 68 -14.67 -14.13 7.84
N GLY A 69 -13.37 -13.89 8.02
CA GLY A 69 -12.37 -14.01 6.96
C GLY A 69 -12.00 -15.44 6.62
N LYS A 70 -11.75 -15.68 5.33
CA LYS A 70 -11.14 -16.91 4.84
C LYS A 70 -9.66 -16.94 5.22
N ARG A 71 -9.08 -18.15 5.31
CA ARG A 71 -7.68 -18.35 5.68
C ARG A 71 -6.94 -19.10 4.60
N VAL A 72 -5.77 -18.59 4.23
CA VAL A 72 -4.80 -19.28 3.39
C VAL A 72 -3.45 -19.28 4.08
N SER A 73 -2.64 -20.28 3.79
CA SER A 73 -1.34 -20.48 4.42
C SER A 73 -0.30 -20.84 3.38
N SER A 74 0.95 -20.47 3.67
CA SER A 74 2.14 -20.82 2.91
C SER A 74 3.26 -21.21 3.91
N SER A 75 4.52 -21.29 3.46
CA SER A 75 5.61 -21.82 4.28
C SER A 75 5.92 -20.95 5.50
N PHE A 76 5.89 -19.62 5.34
CA PHE A 76 6.28 -18.67 6.38
C PHE A 76 5.16 -17.69 6.73
N LEU A 77 4.03 -17.73 6.02
CA LEU A 77 2.95 -16.77 6.14
C LEU A 77 1.58 -17.43 6.25
N HIS A 78 0.70 -16.77 6.98
CA HIS A 78 -0.74 -16.96 6.89
C HIS A 78 -1.38 -15.66 6.42
N CYS A 79 -2.47 -15.76 5.66
CA CYS A 79 -3.34 -14.63 5.36
C CYS A 79 -4.75 -14.94 5.87
N VAL A 80 -5.31 -14.02 6.63
CA VAL A 80 -6.76 -13.96 6.89
C VAL A 80 -7.33 -12.82 6.06
N TYR A 81 -8.33 -13.10 5.24
CA TYR A 81 -8.82 -12.12 4.27
C TYR A 81 -10.34 -12.11 4.10
N LEU A 82 -10.87 -10.94 3.73
CA LEU A 82 -12.24 -10.69 3.32
C LEU A 82 -12.21 -9.94 1.99
N LEU A 83 -12.75 -10.54 0.93
CA LEU A 83 -12.84 -9.92 -0.40
C LEU A 83 -14.13 -9.09 -0.53
N ASN A 84 -14.29 -8.39 -1.65
CA ASN A 84 -15.48 -7.62 -2.01
C ASN A 84 -15.82 -6.52 -0.99
N LYS A 85 -14.79 -5.85 -0.46
CA LYS A 85 -14.94 -4.63 0.33
C LYS A 85 -14.79 -3.41 -0.57
N GLU A 86 -15.49 -2.32 -0.23
CA GLU A 86 -15.40 -1.05 -0.96
C GLU A 86 -13.96 -0.50 -1.02
N ASP A 87 -13.15 -0.84 -0.01
CA ASP A 87 -11.76 -0.44 0.04
C ASP A 87 -10.78 -1.60 0.27
N SER A 88 -9.52 -1.33 -0.04
CA SER A 88 -8.41 -2.26 0.15
C SER A 88 -7.56 -1.84 1.33
N ARG A 89 -7.57 -2.67 2.38
CA ARG A 89 -6.81 -2.42 3.60
C ARG A 89 -6.02 -3.62 4.04
N PHE A 90 -4.89 -3.39 4.70
CA PHE A 90 -4.06 -4.49 5.18
C PHE A 90 -3.48 -4.26 6.58
N VAL A 91 -3.14 -5.34 7.26
CA VAL A 91 -2.37 -5.32 8.51
C VAL A 91 -1.33 -6.44 8.50
N VAL A 92 -0.18 -6.20 9.14
CA VAL A 92 0.88 -7.20 9.30
C VAL A 92 1.03 -7.57 10.77
N SER A 93 1.17 -8.87 11.05
CA SER A 93 1.35 -9.40 12.40
C SER A 93 2.56 -10.32 12.48
N VAL A 94 3.26 -10.25 13.61
CA VAL A 94 4.39 -11.13 13.93
C VAL A 94 4.22 -11.62 15.36
N PRO A 95 4.16 -12.95 15.59
CA PRO A 95 3.95 -13.53 16.92
C PRO A 95 5.03 -13.10 17.93
N LYS A 96 4.59 -12.56 19.08
CA LYS A 96 5.49 -12.22 20.20
C LYS A 96 6.15 -13.45 20.82
N LYS A 97 5.48 -14.61 20.75
CA LYS A 97 5.99 -15.89 21.29
C LYS A 97 7.29 -16.33 20.62
N ASN A 98 7.39 -16.17 19.29
CA ASN A 98 8.56 -16.60 18.52
C ASN A 98 9.66 -15.52 18.50
N PHE A 99 9.28 -14.25 18.56
CA PHE A 99 10.20 -13.12 18.49
C PHE A 99 10.01 -12.21 19.71
N SER A 100 10.74 -12.49 20.79
CA SER A 100 10.69 -11.72 22.04
C SER A 100 11.26 -10.30 21.84
N LEU A 101 12.32 -10.18 21.04
CA LEU A 101 12.97 -8.91 20.72
C LEU A 101 12.11 -8.06 19.79
N ALA A 102 11.91 -6.79 20.17
CA ALA A 102 11.15 -5.84 19.37
C ALA A 102 11.82 -5.54 18.02
N VAL A 103 13.16 -5.57 18.00
CA VAL A 103 13.97 -5.31 16.80
C VAL A 103 13.66 -6.35 15.71
N ASP A 104 13.62 -7.63 16.05
CA ASP A 104 13.32 -8.71 15.09
C ASP A 104 11.90 -8.63 14.56
N ARG A 105 10.91 -8.43 15.46
CA ARG A 105 9.52 -8.22 15.05
C ARG A 105 9.40 -7.03 14.09
N ASN A 106 10.10 -5.94 14.36
CA ASN A 106 10.04 -4.74 13.52
C ASN A 106 10.70 -4.98 12.17
N LYS A 107 11.81 -5.71 12.11
CA LYS A 107 12.47 -6.12 10.85
C LYS A 107 11.53 -6.98 10.00
N ILE A 108 10.93 -8.01 10.57
CA ILE A 108 9.97 -8.88 9.86
C ILE A 108 8.76 -8.06 9.37
N LYS A 109 8.16 -7.22 10.22
CA LYS A 109 7.05 -6.36 9.82
C LYS A 109 7.43 -5.40 8.68
N ARG A 110 8.68 -4.90 8.63
CA ARG A 110 9.16 -4.08 7.51
C ARG A 110 9.23 -4.90 6.23
N PHE A 111 9.78 -6.11 6.27
CA PHE A 111 9.81 -7.01 5.11
C PHE A 111 8.41 -7.34 4.59
N LEU A 112 7.46 -7.65 5.47
CA LEU A 112 6.07 -7.91 5.07
C LEU A 112 5.42 -6.69 4.41
N ARG A 113 5.61 -5.49 4.97
CA ARG A 113 5.07 -4.26 4.37
C ARG A 113 5.67 -3.98 2.99
N GLU A 114 6.97 -4.20 2.82
CA GLU A 114 7.62 -4.04 1.51
C GLU A 114 7.11 -5.07 0.49
N ALA A 115 6.87 -6.32 0.90
CA ALA A 115 6.27 -7.32 0.02
C ALA A 115 4.85 -6.90 -0.44
N VAL A 116 4.00 -6.44 0.50
CA VAL A 116 2.67 -5.91 0.17
C VAL A 116 2.76 -4.70 -0.75
N ARG A 117 3.68 -3.76 -0.49
CA ARG A 117 3.86 -2.56 -1.31
C ARG A 117 4.30 -2.91 -2.74
N LYS A 118 5.24 -3.83 -2.89
CA LYS A 118 5.78 -4.24 -4.20
C LYS A 118 4.76 -4.99 -5.04
N HIS A 119 3.86 -5.74 -4.40
CA HIS A 119 2.83 -6.57 -5.04
C HIS A 119 1.42 -6.01 -4.83
N SER A 120 1.29 -4.71 -4.57
CA SER A 120 0.00 -4.09 -4.25
C SER A 120 -1.01 -4.26 -5.37
N LYS A 121 -0.58 -4.16 -6.63
CA LYS A 121 -1.42 -4.36 -7.82
C LYS A 121 -2.07 -5.75 -7.85
N GLU A 122 -1.32 -6.79 -7.49
CA GLU A 122 -1.83 -8.16 -7.44
C GLU A 122 -2.91 -8.28 -6.35
N VAL A 123 -2.66 -7.73 -5.18
CA VAL A 123 -3.64 -7.72 -4.07
C VAL A 123 -4.88 -6.86 -4.38
N LEU A 124 -4.71 -5.75 -5.10
CA LEU A 124 -5.82 -4.87 -5.50
C LEU A 124 -6.68 -5.48 -6.62
N SER A 125 -6.14 -6.42 -7.40
CA SER A 125 -6.85 -7.06 -8.52
C SER A 125 -8.07 -7.87 -8.09
N PHE A 126 -8.21 -8.22 -6.80
CA PHE A 126 -9.38 -8.88 -6.24
C PHE A 126 -10.61 -7.96 -6.09
N GLY A 127 -10.54 -6.70 -6.54
CA GLY A 127 -11.70 -5.79 -6.53
C GLY A 127 -12.03 -5.20 -5.15
N GLY A 128 -11.04 -5.17 -4.25
CA GLY A 128 -11.22 -4.66 -2.89
C GLY A 128 -11.22 -5.76 -1.82
N GLY A 129 -10.66 -5.45 -0.64
CA GLY A 129 -10.59 -6.43 0.43
C GLY A 129 -9.77 -6.01 1.66
N TRP A 130 -10.05 -6.68 2.77
CA TRP A 130 -9.26 -6.55 3.99
C TRP A 130 -8.36 -7.77 4.15
N PHE A 131 -7.07 -7.53 4.40
CA PHE A 131 -6.04 -8.58 4.45
C PHE A 131 -5.21 -8.49 5.73
N MET A 132 -4.96 -9.61 6.38
CA MET A 132 -4.04 -9.71 7.50
C MET A 132 -2.97 -10.73 7.20
N PHE A 133 -1.75 -10.26 7.00
CA PHE A 133 -0.58 -11.10 6.77
C PHE A 133 0.12 -11.39 8.10
N ILE A 134 0.20 -12.66 8.47
CA ILE A 134 0.74 -13.11 9.75
C ILE A 134 1.99 -13.94 9.46
N TYR A 135 3.11 -13.55 10.07
CA TYR A 135 4.32 -14.35 10.02
C TYR A 135 4.18 -15.61 10.89
N SER A 136 4.49 -16.78 10.35
CA SER A 136 4.29 -18.07 11.03
C SER A 136 5.59 -18.78 11.42
N SER A 137 6.72 -18.42 10.81
CA SER A 137 8.02 -19.04 11.13
C SER A 137 8.54 -18.63 12.52
N ASP A 138 9.42 -19.45 13.07
CA ASP A 138 10.16 -19.25 14.32
C ASP A 138 11.52 -18.58 14.11
N LYS A 139 11.96 -18.41 12.85
CA LYS A 139 13.26 -17.82 12.49
C LYS A 139 13.07 -16.55 11.68
N VAL A 140 14.05 -15.64 11.71
CA VAL A 140 14.09 -14.48 10.81
C VAL A 140 14.61 -14.96 9.45
N VAL A 141 13.75 -15.03 8.44
CA VAL A 141 14.15 -15.37 7.06
C VAL A 141 14.49 -14.12 6.23
N SER A 142 15.12 -14.32 5.08
CA SER A 142 15.50 -13.22 4.20
C SER A 142 14.28 -12.56 3.55
N PHE A 143 14.42 -11.31 3.11
CA PHE A 143 13.34 -10.65 2.37
C PHE A 143 12.97 -11.42 1.08
N LEU A 144 13.94 -12.02 0.40
CA LEU A 144 13.71 -12.77 -0.84
C LEU A 144 12.82 -13.99 -0.59
N ASP A 145 13.04 -14.70 0.52
CA ASP A 145 12.21 -15.85 0.90
C ASP A 145 10.80 -15.40 1.27
N ILE A 146 10.67 -14.31 2.04
CA ILE A 146 9.36 -13.72 2.37
C ILE A 146 8.62 -13.28 1.10
N GLU A 147 9.31 -12.61 0.16
CA GLU A 147 8.70 -12.14 -1.08
C GLU A 147 8.22 -13.31 -1.94
N LYS A 148 9.03 -14.38 -2.05
CA LYS A 148 8.65 -15.58 -2.80
C LYS A 148 7.43 -16.25 -2.18
N ASP A 149 7.44 -16.43 -0.86
CA ASP A 149 6.33 -17.06 -0.13
C ASP A 149 5.06 -16.19 -0.17
N PHE A 150 5.20 -14.86 -0.10
CA PHE A 150 4.11 -13.92 -0.24
C PHE A 150 3.39 -14.06 -1.59
N LYS A 151 4.15 -14.15 -2.69
CA LYS A 151 3.56 -14.36 -4.03
C LYS A 151 2.77 -15.67 -4.11
N LEU A 152 3.29 -16.75 -3.51
CA LEU A 152 2.57 -18.03 -3.46
C LEU A 152 1.28 -17.91 -2.65
N LEU A 153 1.35 -17.24 -1.50
CA LEU A 153 0.19 -17.01 -0.64
C LEU A 153 -0.91 -16.22 -1.35
N VAL A 154 -0.56 -15.14 -2.05
CA VAL A 154 -1.51 -14.29 -2.79
C VAL A 154 -2.19 -15.07 -3.92
N LYS A 155 -1.45 -15.93 -4.63
CA LYS A 155 -2.04 -16.80 -5.68
C LYS A 155 -3.06 -17.79 -5.14
N ASN A 156 -2.99 -18.14 -3.86
CA ASN A 156 -3.92 -19.06 -3.22
C ASN A 156 -5.19 -18.36 -2.69
N ILE A 157 -5.29 -17.02 -2.79
CA ILE A 157 -6.48 -16.28 -2.38
C ILE A 157 -7.58 -16.47 -3.42
N SER A 158 -8.76 -16.90 -2.95
CA SER A 158 -9.99 -17.13 -3.74
C SER A 158 -11.27 -16.66 -3.04
#